data_AF-A0A8T2NZB0-F1
#
_entry.id   AF-A0A8T2NZB0-F1
#
_cell.length_a   1.000
_cell.length_b   1.000
_cell.length_c   1.000
_cell.angle_alpha   90.00
_cell.angle_beta   90.00
_cell.angle_gamma   90.00
#
_symmetry.space_group_name_H-M   'P 1'
#
loop_
_entity.id
_entity.type
_entity.pdbx_description
1 polymer ?
#
loop_
_entity_poly.entity_id
_entity_poly.type
_entity_poly.pdbx_seq_one_letter_code
_entity_poly.pdbx_strand_id
1 'polypeptide(L)'
;MATFQMKPGGPAVWGKAFQASISTHAKAGYSHLVGAFHSEFGLLNRVHVLWWYESADKRAAIRHTAHEDARVVAAVRESVMYLETQRNMLLVPTPFSPLHLTCMKEGGFY
;
A
#
# COMPACT_ATOMS: atom_id res chain seq x y z
N MET A 1 1.76 1.85 6.63
CA MET A 1 2.83 1.62 5.65
C MET A 1 3.07 0.13 5.51
N ALA A 2 2.91 -0.42 4.31
CA ALA A 2 3.29 -1.79 3.99
C ALA A 2 4.67 -1.79 3.33
N THR A 3 5.53 -2.72 3.74
CA THR A 3 6.87 -2.93 3.19
C THR A 3 6.97 -4.35 2.68
N PHE A 4 7.44 -4.49 1.45
CA PHE A 4 7.58 -5.75 0.74
C PHE A 4 9.06 -5.96 0.39
N GLN A 5 9.60 -7.10 0.81
CA GLN A 5 10.88 -7.60 0.30
C GLN A 5 10.58 -8.45 -0.92
N MET A 6 10.97 -7.97 -2.10
CA MET A 6 10.76 -8.66 -3.37
C MET A 6 11.97 -9.53 -3.69
N LYS A 7 11.75 -10.56 -4.52
CA LYS A 7 12.80 -11.41 -5.06
C LYS A 7 13.87 -10.56 -5.79
N PRO A 8 15.15 -10.97 -5.74
CA PRO A 8 16.22 -10.36 -6.50
C PRO A 8 15.93 -10.34 -8.02
N GLY A 9 16.52 -9.38 -8.72
CA GLY A 9 16.30 -9.13 -10.16
C GLY A 9 15.64 -7.78 -10.45
N GLY A 10 15.26 -7.04 -9.40
CA GLY A 10 14.79 -5.67 -9.50
C GLY A 10 13.41 -5.51 -10.14
N PRO A 11 12.98 -4.26 -10.36
CA PRO A 11 11.66 -3.94 -10.91
C PRO A 11 11.38 -4.55 -12.29
N ALA A 12 12.42 -4.93 -13.05
CA ALA A 12 12.24 -5.62 -14.33
C ALA A 12 11.52 -6.98 -14.18
N VAL A 13 11.73 -7.67 -13.05
CA VAL A 13 11.15 -9.00 -12.79
C VAL A 13 9.73 -8.89 -12.24
N TRP A 14 9.49 -7.98 -11.28
CA TRP A 14 8.25 -7.96 -10.51
C TRP A 14 7.45 -6.65 -10.64
N GLY A 15 8.01 -5.61 -11.25
CA GLY A 15 7.45 -4.25 -11.26
C GLY A 15 6.07 -4.18 -11.90
N LYS A 16 5.86 -4.87 -13.03
CA LYS A 16 4.56 -4.88 -13.72
C LYS A 16 3.47 -5.57 -12.87
N ALA A 17 3.77 -6.73 -12.31
CA ALA A 17 2.84 -7.47 -11.46
C ALA A 17 2.51 -6.68 -10.17
N PHE A 18 3.54 -6.08 -9.57
CA PHE A 18 3.36 -5.24 -8.38
C PHE A 18 2.51 -4.00 -8.69
N GLN A 19 2.81 -3.28 -9.77
CA GLN A 19 2.02 -2.12 -10.20
C GLN A 19 0.57 -2.49 -10.49
N ALA A 20 0.31 -3.65 -11.10
CA ALA A 20 -1.04 -4.14 -11.35
C ALA A 20 -1.80 -4.38 -10.03
N SER A 21 -1.16 -5.00 -9.04
CA SER A 21 -1.71 -5.22 -7.70
C SER A 21 -2.10 -3.91 -7.01
N ILE A 22 -1.16 -2.95 -6.93
CA ILE A 22 -1.39 -1.66 -6.28
C ILE A 22 -2.43 -0.81 -7.02
N SER A 23 -2.36 -0.76 -8.35
CA SER A 23 -3.30 0.04 -9.15
C SER A 23 -4.71 -0.53 -9.12
N THR A 24 -4.87 -1.86 -9.09
CA THR A 24 -6.19 -2.50 -8.94
C THR A 24 -6.78 -2.18 -7.56
N HIS A 25 -5.97 -2.27 -6.51
CA HIS A 25 -6.38 -1.91 -5.16
C HIS A 25 -6.73 -0.43 -5.02
N ALA A 26 -5.97 0.47 -5.66
CA ALA A 26 -6.25 1.91 -5.64
C ALA A 26 -7.52 2.27 -6.44
N LYS A 27 -7.72 1.66 -7.62
CA LYS A 27 -8.92 1.87 -8.46
C LYS A 27 -10.21 1.37 -7.82
N ALA A 28 -10.11 0.43 -6.88
CA ALA A 28 -11.27 -0.04 -6.14
C ALA A 28 -11.90 1.07 -5.26
N GLY A 29 -11.20 2.20 -5.06
CA GLY A 29 -11.74 3.39 -4.40
C GLY A 29 -11.86 3.27 -2.87
N TYR A 30 -11.45 2.14 -2.30
CA TYR A 30 -11.58 1.88 -0.88
C TYR A 30 -10.52 2.59 -0.02
N SER A 31 -9.34 2.89 -0.57
CA SER A 31 -8.21 3.43 0.18
C SER A 31 -7.47 4.48 -0.62
N HIS A 32 -7.03 5.55 0.03
CA HIS A 32 -6.26 6.60 -0.61
C HIS A 32 -4.78 6.21 -0.69
N LEU A 33 -4.27 6.01 -1.91
CA LEU A 33 -2.84 5.72 -2.12
C LEU A 33 -2.05 7.02 -1.97
N VAL A 34 -1.23 7.11 -0.93
CA VAL A 34 -0.33 8.27 -0.72
C VAL A 34 0.91 8.14 -1.61
N GLY A 35 1.43 6.92 -1.78
CA GLY A 35 2.55 6.67 -2.66
C GLY A 35 3.07 5.25 -2.61
N ALA A 36 3.81 4.87 -3.65
CA ALA A 36 4.56 3.63 -3.75
C ALA A 36 6.01 3.97 -4.12
N PHE A 37 6.96 3.46 -3.33
CA PHE A 37 8.37 3.81 -3.38
C PHE A 37 9.21 2.54 -3.40
N HIS A 38 10.34 2.54 -4.10
CA HIS A 38 11.32 1.45 -4.02
C HIS A 38 12.64 1.95 -3.43
N SER A 39 13.37 1.07 -2.78
CA SER A 39 14.70 1.40 -2.24
C SER A 39 15.74 1.40 -3.36
N GLU A 40 16.36 2.56 -3.56
CA GLU A 40 17.53 2.71 -4.45
C GLU A 40 18.85 2.48 -3.69
N PHE A 41 18.91 2.92 -2.43
CA PHE A 41 20.05 2.75 -1.53
C PHE A 41 19.64 2.00 -0.25
N GLY A 42 20.56 1.19 0.29
CA GLY A 42 20.33 0.34 1.46
C GLY A 42 19.87 -1.08 1.09
N LEU A 43 18.84 -1.59 1.73
CA LEU A 43 18.28 -2.92 1.42
C LEU A 43 17.55 -2.89 0.07
N LEU A 44 18.19 -3.49 -0.95
CA LEU A 44 17.69 -3.53 -2.31
C LEU A 44 16.47 -4.46 -2.47
N ASN A 45 15.75 -4.29 -3.57
CA ASN A 45 14.50 -5.01 -3.89
C ASN A 45 13.39 -4.82 -2.84
N ARG A 46 13.47 -3.73 -2.07
CA ARG A 46 12.45 -3.40 -1.07
C ARG A 46 11.50 -2.34 -1.62
N VAL A 47 10.21 -2.57 -1.44
CA VAL A 47 9.15 -1.67 -1.88
C VAL A 47 8.31 -1.24 -0.69
N HIS A 48 7.97 0.03 -0.64
CA HIS A 48 7.15 0.64 0.39
C HIS A 48 5.89 1.21 -0.23
N VAL A 49 4.74 0.88 0.35
CA VAL A 49 3.45 1.46 -0.05
C VAL A 49 2.80 2.10 1.14
N LEU A 50 2.47 3.38 0.96
CA LEU A 50 1.78 4.17 1.96
C LEU A 50 0.33 4.37 1.53
N TRP A 51 -0.57 3.87 2.36
CA TRP A 51 -2.01 4.01 2.23
C TRP A 51 -2.52 4.86 3.38
N TRP A 52 -3.38 5.81 3.06
CA TRP A 52 -4.10 6.60 4.03
C TRP A 52 -5.50 6.02 4.25
N TYR A 53 -5.93 6.08 5.51
CA TYR A 53 -7.22 5.65 5.97
C TYR A 53 -7.70 6.65 7.02
N GLU A 54 -9.00 6.91 7.05
CA GLU A 54 -9.65 7.77 8.05
C GLU A 54 -9.51 7.18 9.46
N SER A 55 -9.64 5.86 9.62
CA SER A 55 -9.47 5.17 10.90
C SER A 55 -8.93 3.74 10.75
N ALA A 56 -8.49 3.15 11.87
CA ALA A 56 -8.07 1.76 11.91
C ALA A 56 -9.21 0.78 11.57
N ASP A 57 -10.45 1.11 11.98
CA ASP A 57 -11.64 0.31 11.70
C ASP A 57 -12.01 0.37 10.22
N LYS A 58 -11.96 1.56 9.61
CA LYS A 58 -12.14 1.72 8.16
C LYS A 58 -11.12 0.87 7.41
N ARG A 59 -9.85 0.90 7.81
CA ARG A 59 -8.81 0.05 7.22
C ARG A 59 -9.16 -1.44 7.35
N ALA A 60 -9.66 -1.89 8.49
CA ALA A 60 -10.03 -3.29 8.68
C ALA A 60 -11.17 -3.70 7.74
N ALA A 61 -12.23 -2.88 7.65
CA ALA A 61 -13.36 -3.10 6.75
C ALA A 61 -12.93 -3.11 5.27
N ILE A 62 -12.13 -2.14 4.86
CA ILE A 62 -11.60 -2.04 3.49
C ILE A 62 -10.79 -3.28 3.12
N ARG A 63 -9.93 -3.76 4.03
CA ARG A 63 -9.17 -4.99 3.80
C ARG A 63 -10.07 -6.21 3.65
N HIS A 64 -11.15 -6.29 4.43
CA HIS A 64 -12.13 -7.36 4.28
C HIS A 64 -12.76 -7.34 2.88
N THR A 65 -13.28 -6.20 2.45
CA THR A 65 -13.85 -6.05 1.10
C THR A 65 -12.84 -6.37 -0.01
N ALA A 66 -11.58 -5.93 0.15
CA ALA A 66 -10.51 -6.23 -0.81
C ALA A 66 -10.18 -7.73 -0.92
N HIS A 67 -10.43 -8.52 0.15
CA HIS A 67 -10.27 -9.97 0.12
C HIS A 67 -11.41 -10.70 -0.60
N GLU A 68 -12.54 -10.03 -0.83
CA GLU A 68 -13.70 -10.58 -1.56
C GLU A 68 -13.72 -10.14 -3.04
N ASP A 69 -13.04 -9.05 -3.41
CA ASP A 69 -12.93 -8.61 -4.80
C ASP A 69 -11.97 -9.52 -5.59
N ALA A 70 -12.54 -10.40 -6.43
CA ALA A 70 -11.81 -11.33 -7.26
C ALA A 70 -10.72 -10.67 -8.13
N ARG A 71 -10.91 -9.41 -8.56
CA ARG A 71 -9.92 -8.67 -9.37
C ARG A 71 -8.70 -8.31 -8.54
N VAL A 72 -8.93 -7.83 -7.30
CA VAL A 72 -7.86 -7.51 -6.35
C VAL A 72 -7.13 -8.78 -5.96
N VAL A 73 -7.86 -9.85 -5.64
CA VAL A 73 -7.27 -11.15 -5.26
C VAL A 73 -6.40 -11.72 -6.37
N ALA A 74 -6.85 -11.67 -7.63
CA ALA A 74 -6.07 -12.16 -8.77
C ALA A 74 -4.77 -11.35 -8.95
N ALA A 75 -4.86 -10.02 -8.95
CA ALA A 75 -3.69 -9.15 -9.12
C ALA A 75 -2.68 -9.29 -7.97
N VAL A 76 -3.17 -9.43 -6.73
CA VAL A 76 -2.33 -9.69 -5.56
C VAL A 76 -1.64 -11.05 -5.68
N ARG A 77 -2.36 -12.10 -6.11
CA ARG A 77 -1.79 -13.45 -6.26
C ARG A 77 -0.61 -13.48 -7.23
N GLU A 78 -0.72 -12.79 -8.35
CA GLU A 78 0.40 -12.67 -9.31
C GLU A 78 1.59 -11.94 -8.69
N SER A 79 1.36 -10.85 -7.96
CA SER A 79 2.43 -10.11 -7.29
C SER A 79 3.11 -10.90 -6.17
N VAL A 80 2.35 -11.72 -5.43
CA VAL A 80 2.87 -12.51 -4.29
C VAL A 80 3.86 -13.58 -4.72
N MET A 81 3.84 -14.03 -5.98
CA MET A 81 4.83 -14.99 -6.51
C MET A 81 6.28 -14.46 -6.46
N TYR A 82 6.43 -13.13 -6.40
CA TYR A 82 7.71 -12.44 -6.32
C TYR A 82 8.03 -11.89 -4.92
N LEU A 83 7.19 -12.18 -3.94
CA LEU A 83 7.33 -11.69 -2.57
C LEU A 83 8.14 -12.70 -1.72
N GLU A 84 9.15 -12.22 -1.01
CA GLU A 84 9.88 -13.02 -0.02
C GLU A 84 9.32 -12.80 1.38
N THR A 85 9.22 -11.54 1.81
CA THR A 85 8.66 -11.18 3.11
C THR A 85 7.86 -9.89 3.01
N GLN A 86 6.86 -9.74 3.89
CA GLN A 86 6.05 -8.53 3.99
C GLN A 86 5.92 -8.13 5.45
N ARG A 87 5.94 -6.82 5.71
CA ARG A 87 5.65 -6.22 7.02
C ARG A 87 4.71 -5.03 6.85
N ASN A 88 3.88 -4.76 7.84
CA ASN A 88 2.99 -3.60 7.85
C ASN A 88 3.02 -2.93 9.21
N MET A 89 2.94 -1.61 9.23
CA MET A 89 2.84 -0.79 10.44
C MET A 89 1.82 0.32 10.25
N LEU A 90 1.08 0.65 11.32
CA LEU A 90 0.25 1.85 11.36
C LEU A 90 1.12 3.04 11.77
N LEU A 91 0.94 4.15 11.07
CA LEU A 91 1.65 5.40 11.32
C LEU A 91 0.60 6.46 11.63
N VAL A 92 0.81 7.19 12.73
CA VAL A 92 -0.02 8.34 13.10
C VAL A 92 0.75 9.60 12.71
N PRO A 93 0.22 10.45 11.83
CA PRO A 93 0.90 11.67 11.43
C PRO A 93 0.97 12.64 12.61
N THR A 94 2.12 13.30 12.79
CA THR A 94 2.27 14.37 13.78
C THR A 94 1.53 15.63 13.32
N PRO A 95 1.15 16.54 14.24
CA PRO A 95 0.36 17.74 13.89
C PRO A 95 1.01 18.66 12.84
N PHE A 96 2.34 18.72 12.80
CA PHE A 96 3.10 19.52 11.83
C PHE A 96 3.39 18.77 10.52
N SER A 97 2.96 17.52 10.38
CA SER A 97 3.11 16.78 9.14
C SER A 97 2.20 17.38 8.06
N PRO A 98 2.68 17.59 6.82
CA PRO A 98 1.81 17.99 5.72
C PRO A 98 0.64 17.01 5.47
N LEU A 99 0.84 15.73 5.81
CA LEU A 99 -0.21 14.70 5.71
C LEU A 99 -1.32 14.88 6.76
N HIS A 100 -1.04 15.60 7.85
CA HIS A 100 -2.05 15.99 8.83
C HIS A 100 -2.98 17.08 8.28
N LEU A 101 -2.47 17.99 7.45
CA LEU A 101 -3.28 19.05 6.83
C LEU A 101 -4.24 18.49 5.76
N THR A 102 -3.85 17.42 5.06
CA THR A 102 -4.76 16.71 4.15
C THR A 102 -5.90 16.04 4.93
N CYS A 103 -5.61 15.48 6.12
CA CYS A 103 -6.60 14.91 7.04
C CYS A 103 -7.66 15.96 7.49
N MET A 104 -7.23 17.20 7.71
CA MET A 104 -8.11 18.30 8.15
C MET A 104 -9.00 18.87 7.03
N LYS A 105 -8.64 18.68 5.75
CA LYS A 105 -9.42 19.18 4.60
C LYS A 105 -10.54 18.23 4.16
N GLU A 106 -10.44 16.94 4.47
CA GLU A 106 -11.44 15.92 4.09
C GLU A 106 -12.41 15.56 5.22
N GLY A 107 -12.51 16.38 6.29
CA GLY A 107 -13.64 16.33 7.21
C GLY A 107 -13.49 15.46 8.47
N GLY A 108 -12.26 15.16 8.90
CA GLY A 108 -12.03 14.54 10.21
C GLY A 108 -11.91 15.58 11.32
N PHE A 109 -13.03 15.86 12.00
CA PHE A 109 -13.05 16.59 13.27
C PHE A 109 -12.24 15.85 14.35
N TYR A 110 -11.59 16.61 15.23
CA TYR A 110 -11.36 16.20 16.61
C TYR A 110 -12.66 16.35 17.41
#